data_AF-C5KXQ0-F1
#
_entry.id   AF-C5KXQ0-F1
#
_cell.length_a   1.000
_cell.length_b   1.000
_cell.length_c   1.000
_cell.angle_alpha   90.00
_cell.angle_beta   90.00
_cell.angle_gamma   90.00
#
_symmetry.space_group_name_H-M   'P 1'
#
loop_
_entity.id
_entity.type
_entity.pdbx_description
1 polymer ?
#
loop_
_entity_poly.entity_id
_entity_poly.type
_entity_poly.pdbx_seq_one_letter_code
_entity_poly.pdbx_strand_id
1 'polypeptide(L)'
;MSAWEKTLRPSTPNTALRARAAGFHVSGNSAPIPVYDALRDRNLDDFWASPATRAHFHNMGLMADDGSLISMVEYRQKLYVVEREMDRAEQLRERMAYRKQQMEIYQMARRKSEIMKARRAQEIRELKTERISAREAARPGSHHHHCLVAHKQLGGPALCGECMGIALAFPRNNTINM
;
A
#
# COMPACT_ATOMS: atom_id res chain seq x y z
N MET A 1 38.48 35.40 -55.05
CA MET A 1 37.29 36.26 -54.88
C MET A 1 36.33 35.95 -56.02
N SER A 2 35.15 35.44 -55.70
CA SER A 2 34.23 34.85 -56.69
C SER A 2 33.44 35.91 -57.45
N ALA A 3 33.12 35.66 -58.72
CA ALA A 3 32.51 36.63 -59.64
C ALA A 3 31.12 37.15 -59.22
N TRP A 4 30.40 36.41 -58.38
CA TRP A 4 29.07 36.79 -57.88
C TRP A 4 29.09 37.87 -56.79
N GLU A 5 30.24 38.15 -56.20
CA GLU A 5 30.38 39.17 -55.15
C GLU A 5 30.33 40.60 -55.72
N LYS A 6 30.53 40.75 -57.04
CA LYS A 6 30.51 42.04 -57.75
C LYS A 6 29.11 42.49 -58.19
N THR A 7 28.09 41.64 -58.12
CA THR A 7 26.74 41.94 -58.62
C THR A 7 25.76 42.41 -57.53
N LEU A 8 26.05 42.17 -56.25
CA LEU A 8 25.19 42.58 -55.15
C LEU A 8 25.65 43.95 -54.60
N ARG A 9 25.20 45.00 -55.28
CA ARG A 9 25.38 46.44 -54.98
C ARG A 9 26.82 46.98 -55.18
N PRO A 10 27.02 47.98 -56.06
CA PRO A 10 28.33 48.62 -56.21
C PRO A 10 28.75 49.31 -54.90
N SER A 11 30.05 49.27 -54.60
CA SER A 11 30.61 49.94 -53.42
C SER A 11 30.30 51.43 -53.45
N THR A 12 29.65 51.94 -52.40
CA THR A 12 29.29 53.36 -52.33
C THR A 12 30.56 54.23 -52.25
N PRO A 13 30.66 55.31 -53.04
CA PRO A 13 31.82 56.21 -53.01
C PRO A 13 31.86 57.07 -51.74
N ASN A 14 30.73 57.21 -51.05
CA ASN A 14 30.61 58.01 -49.83
C ASN A 14 31.24 57.27 -48.64
N THR A 15 32.31 57.83 -48.09
CA THR A 15 33.07 57.29 -46.94
C THR A 15 32.20 57.12 -45.70
N ALA A 16 31.25 58.03 -45.46
CA ALA A 16 30.35 57.96 -44.31
C ALA A 16 29.35 56.79 -44.41
N LEU A 17 28.89 56.44 -45.62
CA LEU A 17 28.03 55.28 -45.84
C LEU A 17 28.81 53.98 -45.73
N ARG A 18 30.07 53.97 -46.18
CA ARG A 18 30.96 52.82 -46.05
C ARG A 18 31.31 52.52 -44.60
N ALA A 19 31.58 53.56 -43.79
CA ALA A 19 31.81 53.42 -42.35
C ALA A 19 30.58 52.86 -41.62
N ARG A 20 29.36 53.34 -41.98
CA ARG A 20 28.10 52.80 -41.43
C ARG A 20 27.88 51.34 -41.83
N ALA A 21 28.19 50.97 -43.07
CA ALA A 21 28.05 49.60 -43.55
C ALA A 21 29.07 48.64 -42.90
N ALA A 22 30.30 49.10 -42.62
CA ALA A 22 31.31 48.29 -41.95
C ALA A 22 30.92 47.92 -40.51
N GLY A 23 30.12 48.76 -39.84
CA GLY A 23 29.55 48.48 -38.52
C GLY A 23 28.22 47.71 -38.55
N PHE A 24 27.64 47.48 -39.73
CA PHE A 24 26.38 46.77 -39.87
C PHE A 24 26.63 45.26 -39.83
N HIS A 25 26.70 44.72 -38.61
CA HIS A 25 26.78 43.29 -38.37
C HIS A 25 25.43 42.77 -37.88
N VAL A 26 24.69 42.09 -38.74
CA VAL A 26 23.48 41.36 -38.36
C VAL A 26 23.84 39.87 -38.33
N SER A 27 24.06 39.34 -37.13
CA SER A 27 24.22 37.90 -36.96
C SER A 27 22.87 37.24 -37.18
N GLY A 28 22.72 36.43 -38.23
CA GLY A 28 21.54 35.60 -38.49
C GLY A 28 21.43 34.40 -37.54
N ASN A 29 21.87 34.56 -36.29
CA ASN A 29 21.72 33.52 -35.28
C ASN A 29 20.23 33.27 -35.08
N SER A 30 19.86 31.99 -34.94
CA SER A 30 18.48 31.60 -34.62
C SER A 30 18.13 32.13 -33.23
N ALA A 31 17.57 33.33 -33.18
CA ALA A 31 16.97 33.87 -31.97
C ALA A 31 15.58 33.26 -31.83
N PRO A 32 15.20 32.78 -30.64
CA PRO A 32 13.83 32.31 -30.42
C PRO A 32 12.86 33.47 -30.70
N ILE A 33 11.86 33.19 -31.54
CA ILE A 33 10.80 34.15 -31.81
C ILE A 33 10.12 34.47 -30.47
N PRO A 34 9.95 35.75 -30.11
CA PRO A 34 9.24 36.11 -28.89
C PRO A 34 7.82 35.52 -28.95
N VAL A 35 7.44 34.78 -27.92
CA VAL A 35 6.09 34.23 -27.80
C VAL A 35 5.15 35.39 -27.50
N TYR A 36 4.31 35.72 -28.48
CA TYR A 36 3.28 36.74 -28.31
C TYR A 36 2.16 36.24 -27.41
N ASP A 37 1.77 37.05 -26.43
CA ASP A 37 0.68 36.78 -25.49
C ASP A 37 -0.47 37.77 -25.74
N ALA A 38 -1.51 37.30 -26.42
CA ALA A 38 -2.68 38.11 -26.78
C ALA A 38 -3.47 38.60 -25.56
N LEU A 39 -3.40 37.90 -24.42
CA LEU A 39 -4.13 38.28 -23.21
C LEU A 39 -3.50 39.48 -22.50
N ARG A 40 -2.24 39.79 -22.81
CA ARG A 40 -1.51 40.94 -22.27
C ARG A 40 -1.37 42.07 -23.29
N ASP A 41 -1.94 41.92 -24.48
CA ASP A 41 -1.93 42.97 -25.49
C ASP A 41 -2.99 44.02 -25.16
N ARG A 42 -2.50 45.23 -24.84
CA ARG A 42 -3.34 46.40 -24.55
C ARG A 42 -4.24 46.80 -25.71
N ASN A 43 -3.85 46.48 -26.94
CA ASN A 43 -4.69 46.78 -28.11
C ASN A 43 -5.96 45.92 -28.17
N LEU A 44 -6.01 44.84 -27.39
CA LEU A 44 -7.14 43.92 -27.33
C LEU A 44 -7.99 44.13 -26.07
N ASP A 45 -7.67 45.09 -25.20
CA ASP A 45 -8.40 45.34 -23.94
C ASP A 45 -9.91 45.56 -24.18
N ASP A 46 -10.27 46.31 -25.23
CA ASP A 46 -11.66 46.56 -25.59
C ASP A 46 -12.40 45.27 -26.05
N PHE A 47 -11.69 44.37 -26.74
CA PHE A 47 -12.24 43.08 -27.13
C PHE A 47 -12.48 42.19 -25.91
N TRP A 48 -11.56 42.23 -24.94
CA TRP A 48 -11.66 41.50 -23.68
C TRP A 48 -12.71 42.09 -22.72
N ALA A 49 -13.04 43.37 -22.85
CA ALA A 49 -14.06 44.03 -22.04
C ALA A 49 -15.50 43.58 -22.37
N SER A 50 -15.73 42.95 -23.54
CA SER A 50 -17.04 42.45 -23.96
C SER A 50 -17.66 41.47 -22.94
N PRO A 51 -18.92 41.66 -22.51
CA PRO A 51 -19.55 40.81 -21.49
C PRO A 51 -19.59 39.31 -21.85
N ALA A 52 -19.80 38.99 -23.13
CA ALA A 52 -19.84 37.61 -23.60
C ALA A 52 -18.46 36.94 -23.47
N THR A 53 -17.42 37.66 -23.91
CA THR A 53 -16.03 37.25 -23.81
C THR A 53 -15.61 37.10 -22.34
N ARG A 54 -16.06 38.04 -21.48
CA ARG A 54 -15.79 37.98 -20.04
C ARG A 54 -16.43 36.78 -19.36
N ALA A 55 -17.69 36.50 -19.63
CA ALA A 55 -18.37 35.33 -19.09
C ALA A 55 -17.65 34.04 -19.51
N HIS A 56 -17.17 33.98 -20.76
CA HIS A 56 -16.39 32.84 -21.24
C HIS A 56 -15.06 32.68 -20.48
N PHE A 57 -14.28 33.75 -20.31
CA PHE A 57 -13.01 33.70 -19.56
C PHE A 57 -13.19 33.39 -18.08
N HIS A 58 -14.26 33.89 -17.47
CA HIS A 58 -14.62 33.55 -16.10
C HIS A 58 -14.92 32.05 -15.97
N ASN A 59 -15.72 31.49 -16.90
CA ASN A 59 -16.04 30.06 -16.90
C ASN A 59 -14.79 29.18 -17.12
N MET A 60 -13.81 29.67 -17.87
CA MET A 60 -12.53 28.98 -18.08
C MET A 60 -11.54 29.17 -16.91
N GLY A 61 -11.84 30.02 -15.93
CA GLY A 61 -10.91 30.33 -14.82
C GLY A 61 -9.69 31.16 -15.23
N LEU A 62 -9.77 31.86 -16.36
CA LEU A 62 -8.73 32.79 -16.86
C LEU A 62 -8.96 34.23 -16.40
N MET A 63 -9.99 34.46 -15.59
CA MET A 63 -10.29 35.75 -14.99
C MET A 63 -10.38 35.58 -13.48
N ALA A 64 -9.82 36.54 -12.74
CA ALA A 64 -9.98 36.61 -11.31
C ALA A 64 -11.29 37.31 -10.92
N ASP A 65 -11.68 37.22 -9.65
CA ASP A 65 -12.93 37.79 -9.13
C ASP A 65 -12.98 39.33 -9.23
N ASP A 66 -11.81 39.97 -9.30
CA ASP A 66 -11.65 41.41 -9.55
C ASP A 66 -11.87 41.80 -11.02
N GLY A 67 -12.02 40.81 -11.91
CA GLY A 67 -12.21 40.99 -13.34
C GLY A 67 -10.91 41.12 -14.14
N SER A 68 -9.74 40.91 -13.52
CA SER A 68 -8.45 40.93 -14.21
C SER A 68 -8.18 39.62 -14.96
N LEU A 69 -7.51 39.70 -16.11
CA LEU A 69 -7.08 38.53 -16.87
C LEU A 69 -5.83 37.90 -16.25
N ILE A 70 -5.89 36.60 -16.02
CA ILE A 70 -4.80 35.80 -15.48
C ILE A 70 -3.88 35.36 -16.62
N SER A 71 -2.56 35.40 -16.40
CA SER A 71 -1.59 34.88 -17.37
C SER A 71 -1.75 33.38 -17.60
N MET A 72 -1.62 32.92 -18.84
CA MET A 72 -1.61 31.49 -19.16
C MET A 72 -0.54 30.71 -18.41
N VAL A 73 0.60 31.34 -18.11
CA VAL A 73 1.69 30.70 -17.36
C VAL A 73 1.26 30.45 -15.90
N GLU A 74 0.64 31.44 -15.27
CA GLU A 74 0.14 31.34 -13.90
C GLU A 74 -1.02 30.34 -13.81
N TYR A 75 -1.91 30.35 -14.80
CA TYR A 75 -3.00 29.39 -14.90
C TYR A 75 -2.48 27.95 -15.01
N ARG A 76 -1.49 27.70 -15.88
CA ARG A 76 -0.85 26.38 -16.00
C ARG A 76 -0.17 25.94 -14.71
N GLN A 77 0.48 26.86 -13.99
CA GLN A 77 1.10 26.55 -12.71
C GLN A 77 0.05 26.18 -11.65
N LYS A 78 -1.08 26.89 -11.61
CA LYS A 78 -2.20 26.55 -10.72
C LYS A 78 -2.77 25.17 -11.05
N LEU A 79 -3.03 24.87 -12.33
CA LEU A 79 -3.49 23.56 -12.76
C LEU A 79 -2.53 22.45 -12.35
N TYR A 80 -1.22 22.64 -12.57
CA TYR A 80 -0.21 21.66 -12.17
C TYR A 80 -0.22 21.36 -10.67
N VAL A 81 -0.43 22.36 -9.82
CA VAL A 81 -0.56 22.15 -8.37
C VAL A 81 -1.81 21.35 -8.06
N VAL A 82 -2.96 21.69 -8.67
CA VAL A 82 -4.21 20.96 -8.46
C VAL A 82 -4.08 19.50 -8.88
N GLU A 83 -3.54 19.23 -10.06
CA GLU A 83 -3.29 17.87 -10.56
C GLU A 83 -2.43 17.07 -9.57
N ARG A 84 -1.33 17.66 -9.09
CA ARG A 84 -0.44 17.01 -8.13
C ARG A 84 -1.12 16.71 -6.79
N GLU A 85 -1.99 17.59 -6.31
CA GLU A 85 -2.76 17.35 -5.09
C GLU A 85 -3.83 16.26 -5.29
N MET A 86 -4.46 16.18 -6.47
CA MET A 86 -5.39 15.11 -6.82
C MET A 86 -4.69 13.75 -6.86
N ASP A 87 -3.53 13.66 -7.52
CA ASP A 87 -2.73 12.43 -7.58
C ASP A 87 -2.32 11.97 -6.18
N ARG A 88 -1.90 12.91 -5.32
CA ARG A 88 -1.55 12.61 -3.93
C ARG A 88 -2.75 12.10 -3.15
N ALA A 89 -3.91 12.70 -3.34
CA ALA A 89 -5.15 12.29 -2.68
C ALA A 89 -5.58 10.89 -3.13
N GLU A 90 -5.44 10.57 -4.41
CA GLU A 90 -5.73 9.24 -4.96
C GLU A 90 -4.79 8.19 -4.38
N GLN A 91 -3.47 8.42 -4.42
CA GLN A 91 -2.49 7.51 -3.81
C GLN A 91 -2.74 7.29 -2.31
N LEU A 92 -3.18 8.33 -1.59
CA LEU A 92 -3.54 8.19 -0.18
C LEU A 92 -4.77 7.30 0.00
N ARG A 93 -5.81 7.47 -0.83
CA ARG A 93 -7.02 6.62 -0.79
C ARG A 93 -6.67 5.16 -1.06
N GLU A 94 -5.86 4.89 -2.07
CA GLU A 94 -5.39 3.53 -2.39
C GLU A 94 -4.63 2.90 -1.22
N ARG A 95 -3.69 3.63 -0.61
CA ARG A 95 -2.94 3.15 0.56
C ARG A 95 -3.85 2.85 1.74
N MET A 96 -4.86 3.69 1.99
CA MET A 96 -5.83 3.48 3.06
C MET A 96 -6.71 2.27 2.77
N ALA A 97 -7.15 2.07 1.53
CA ALA A 97 -7.90 0.90 1.11
C ALA A 97 -7.09 -0.39 1.29
N TYR A 98 -5.83 -0.40 0.85
CA TYR A 98 -4.92 -1.53 1.03
C TYR A 98 -4.69 -1.85 2.51
N ARG A 99 -4.43 -0.84 3.35
CA ARG A 99 -4.29 -1.02 4.80
C ARG A 99 -5.54 -1.60 5.43
N LYS A 100 -6.72 -1.14 5.02
CA LYS A 100 -8.01 -1.68 5.50
C LYS A 100 -8.14 -3.17 5.14
N GLN A 101 -7.85 -3.54 3.90
CA GLN A 101 -7.87 -4.95 3.47
C GLN A 101 -6.88 -5.82 4.27
N GLN A 102 -5.66 -5.34 4.49
CA GLN A 102 -4.66 -6.07 5.30
C GLN A 102 -5.12 -6.26 6.74
N MET A 103 -5.74 -5.24 7.35
CA MET A 103 -6.30 -5.34 8.69
C MET A 103 -7.45 -6.33 8.77
N GLU A 104 -8.32 -6.37 7.75
CA GLU A 104 -9.40 -7.36 7.67
C GLU A 104 -8.84 -8.79 7.56
N ILE A 105 -7.85 -9.03 6.69
CA ILE A 105 -7.17 -10.32 6.58
C ILE A 105 -6.55 -10.74 7.91
N TYR A 106 -5.84 -9.82 8.58
CA TYR A 106 -5.23 -10.08 9.88
C TYR A 106 -6.27 -10.43 10.95
N GLN A 107 -7.38 -9.69 11.01
CA GLN A 107 -8.47 -9.98 11.96
C GLN A 107 -9.12 -11.34 11.70
N MET A 108 -9.34 -11.70 10.43
CA MET A 108 -9.87 -13.01 10.07
C MET A 108 -8.92 -14.14 10.45
N ALA A 109 -7.62 -13.99 10.17
CA ALA A 109 -6.60 -14.95 10.57
C ALA A 109 -6.52 -15.11 12.09
N ARG A 110 -6.60 -13.99 12.84
CA ARG A 110 -6.62 -13.99 14.30
C ARG A 110 -7.83 -14.72 14.85
N ARG A 111 -9.05 -14.43 14.36
CA ARG A 111 -10.28 -15.13 14.76
C ARG A 111 -10.17 -16.63 14.50
N LYS A 112 -9.66 -17.02 13.32
CA LYS A 112 -9.43 -18.43 12.98
C LYS A 112 -8.44 -19.11 13.93
N SER A 113 -7.35 -18.41 14.28
CA SER A 113 -6.36 -18.90 15.26
C SER A 113 -6.97 -19.11 16.64
N GLU A 114 -7.80 -18.18 17.11
CA GLU A 114 -8.48 -18.26 18.40
C GLU A 114 -9.44 -19.46 18.46
N ILE A 115 -10.22 -19.69 17.40
CA ILE A 115 -11.11 -20.85 17.27
C ILE A 115 -10.30 -22.17 17.31
N MET A 116 -9.20 -22.24 16.54
CA MET A 116 -8.36 -23.45 16.51
C MET A 116 -7.70 -23.73 17.87
N LYS A 117 -7.26 -22.69 18.58
CA LYS A 117 -6.72 -22.82 19.94
C LYS A 117 -7.77 -23.33 20.92
N ALA A 118 -9.00 -22.81 20.84
CA ALA A 118 -10.11 -23.25 21.68
C ALA A 118 -10.44 -24.73 21.43
N ARG A 119 -10.54 -25.14 20.16
CA ARG A 119 -10.77 -26.54 19.78
C ARG A 119 -9.67 -27.46 20.31
N ARG A 120 -8.40 -27.10 20.10
CA ARG A 120 -7.26 -27.89 20.61
C ARG A 120 -7.27 -27.98 22.14
N ALA A 121 -7.62 -26.90 22.84
CA ALA A 121 -7.74 -26.93 24.29
C ALA A 121 -8.86 -27.87 24.76
N GLN A 122 -9.98 -27.94 24.03
CA GLN A 122 -11.07 -28.86 24.30
C GLN A 122 -10.64 -30.33 24.08
N GLU A 123 -10.01 -30.64 22.95
CA GLU A 123 -9.47 -31.99 22.66
C GLU A 123 -8.49 -32.45 23.75
N ILE A 124 -7.61 -31.55 24.24
CA ILE A 124 -6.70 -31.84 25.34
C ILE A 124 -7.45 -32.12 26.66
N ARG A 125 -8.55 -31.41 26.93
CA ARG A 125 -9.38 -31.65 28.13
C ARG A 125 -10.05 -33.01 28.06
N GLU A 126 -10.64 -33.35 26.91
CA GLU A 126 -11.30 -34.64 26.68
C GLU A 126 -10.33 -35.81 26.86
N LEU A 127 -9.13 -35.74 26.25
CA LEU A 127 -8.08 -36.75 26.44
C LEU A 127 -7.60 -36.87 27.89
N LYS A 128 -7.57 -35.75 28.64
CA LYS A 128 -7.22 -35.78 30.07
C LYS A 128 -8.33 -36.45 30.88
N THR A 129 -9.60 -36.15 30.62
CA THR A 129 -10.73 -36.78 31.30
C THR A 129 -10.78 -38.27 31.03
N GLU A 130 -10.55 -38.70 29.79
CA GLU A 130 -10.49 -40.12 29.41
C GLU A 130 -9.35 -40.85 30.11
N ARG A 131 -8.17 -40.23 30.21
CA ARG A 131 -7.03 -40.81 30.96
C ARG A 131 -7.32 -40.92 32.45
N ILE A 132 -8.06 -39.97 33.04
CA ILE A 132 -8.43 -40.02 34.46
C ILE A 132 -9.46 -41.13 34.68
N SER A 133 -10.52 -41.21 33.87
CA SER A 133 -11.53 -42.25 33.99
C SER A 133 -10.96 -43.64 33.75
N ALA A 134 -10.06 -43.82 32.78
CA ALA A 134 -9.36 -45.08 32.55
C ALA A 134 -8.49 -45.48 33.74
N ARG A 135 -7.81 -44.52 34.40
CA ARG A 135 -7.04 -44.78 35.63
C ARG A 135 -7.94 -45.15 36.81
N GLU A 136 -9.10 -44.52 36.93
CA GLU A 136 -10.09 -44.86 37.96
C GLU A 136 -10.71 -46.24 37.73
N ALA A 137 -11.03 -46.61 36.49
CA ALA A 137 -11.49 -47.94 36.12
C ALA A 137 -10.41 -49.02 36.32
N ALA A 138 -9.13 -48.67 36.11
CA ALA A 138 -8.00 -49.56 36.33
C ALA A 138 -7.56 -49.65 37.80
N ARG A 139 -8.11 -48.85 38.73
CA ARG A 139 -7.88 -49.04 40.17
C ARG A 139 -8.61 -50.31 40.61
N PRO A 140 -7.89 -51.35 41.08
CA PRO A 140 -8.53 -52.53 41.63
C PRO A 140 -9.18 -52.16 42.98
N GLY A 141 -10.47 -51.87 42.98
CA GLY A 141 -11.11 -51.27 44.15
C GLY A 141 -12.63 -51.28 44.16
N SER A 142 -13.28 -52.40 43.80
CA SER A 142 -14.63 -52.69 44.31
C SER A 142 -15.04 -54.17 44.27
N HIS A 143 -14.29 -55.07 43.62
CA HIS A 143 -14.57 -56.51 43.72
C HIS A 143 -14.01 -57.20 44.99
N HIS A 144 -13.38 -56.45 45.91
CA HIS A 144 -12.84 -57.04 47.15
C HIS A 144 -13.86 -57.16 48.29
N HIS A 145 -15.02 -56.49 48.23
CA HIS A 145 -16.02 -56.58 49.30
C HIS A 145 -16.90 -57.85 49.24
N HIS A 146 -16.93 -58.57 48.12
CA HIS A 146 -17.62 -59.86 48.02
C HIS A 146 -16.73 -61.08 48.27
N CYS A 147 -15.39 -60.95 48.23
CA CYS A 147 -14.48 -62.09 48.43
C CYS A 147 -14.20 -62.37 49.92
N LEU A 148 -14.22 -61.34 50.78
CA LEU A 148 -13.91 -61.50 52.21
C LEU A 148 -15.07 -62.03 53.07
N VAL A 149 -16.28 -62.17 52.51
CA VAL A 149 -17.42 -62.76 53.25
C VAL A 149 -17.47 -64.28 53.14
N ALA A 150 -16.80 -64.89 52.13
CA ALA A 150 -16.82 -66.34 51.94
C ALA A 150 -15.82 -67.11 52.83
N HIS A 151 -14.86 -66.44 53.48
CA HIS A 151 -13.75 -67.12 54.15
C HIS A 151 -13.93 -67.39 55.65
N LYS A 152 -15.09 -67.05 56.24
CA LYS A 152 -15.30 -67.13 57.70
C LYS A 152 -16.18 -68.29 58.19
N GLN A 153 -16.55 -69.24 57.33
CA GLN A 153 -17.44 -70.36 57.71
C GLN A 153 -16.87 -71.76 57.56
N LEU A 154 -15.66 -71.97 57.03
CA LEU A 154 -15.07 -73.31 56.97
C LEU A 154 -13.63 -73.26 57.49
N GLY A 155 -13.45 -73.77 58.72
CA GLY A 155 -12.14 -74.05 59.27
C GLY A 155 -11.47 -75.17 58.48
N GLY A 156 -10.26 -74.92 58.00
CA GLY A 156 -9.39 -75.91 57.39
C GLY A 156 -8.24 -75.25 56.61
N PRO A 157 -6.98 -75.65 56.82
CA PRO A 157 -5.87 -75.21 55.99
C PRO A 157 -5.78 -76.11 54.75
N ALA A 158 -5.88 -75.53 53.56
CA ALA A 158 -5.51 -76.20 52.33
C ALA A 158 -4.65 -75.27 51.48
N LEU A 159 -3.43 -75.75 51.26
CA LEU A 159 -2.46 -75.27 50.30
C LEU A 159 -3.13 -75.12 48.92
N CYS A 160 -2.93 -73.98 48.27
CA CYS A 160 -3.00 -73.92 46.82
C CYS A 160 -1.85 -73.05 46.33
N GLY A 161 -0.84 -73.72 45.76
CA GLY A 161 0.17 -73.10 44.94
C GLY A 161 -0.41 -72.65 43.61
N GLU A 162 0.41 -71.90 42.87
CA GLU A 162 0.15 -71.34 41.55
C GLU A 162 -0.70 -70.07 41.52
N CYS A 163 -0.03 -68.95 41.80
CA CYS A 163 -0.23 -67.69 41.09
C CYS A 163 1.14 -66.97 41.00
N MET A 164 2.04 -67.54 40.20
CA MET A 164 3.25 -66.84 39.77
C MET A 164 2.89 -65.75 38.76
N GLY A 165 3.37 -64.54 39.04
CA GLY A 165 4.03 -63.69 38.06
C GLY A 165 3.19 -63.12 36.91
N ILE A 166 2.63 -61.93 37.12
CA ILE A 166 2.47 -60.95 36.03
C ILE A 166 3.10 -59.63 36.49
N ALA A 167 4.43 -59.56 36.38
CA ALA A 167 5.17 -58.32 36.34
C ALA A 167 5.10 -57.79 34.90
N LEU A 168 4.12 -56.95 34.58
CA LEU A 168 4.09 -56.24 33.31
C LEU A 168 4.76 -54.87 33.45
N ALA A 169 6.03 -54.88 33.04
CA ALA A 169 6.66 -53.91 32.15
C ALA A 169 6.19 -52.45 32.25
N PHE A 170 7.02 -51.65 32.94
CA PHE A 170 7.17 -50.23 32.70
C PHE A 170 7.95 -50.04 31.38
N PRO A 171 7.44 -49.37 30.33
CA PRO A 171 8.31 -48.81 29.32
C PRO A 171 8.74 -47.41 29.76
N ARG A 172 10.03 -47.28 30.08
CA ARG A 172 10.74 -46.00 30.01
C ARG A 172 11.04 -45.67 28.55
N ASN A 173 11.13 -44.36 28.29
CA ASN A 173 11.65 -43.65 27.13
C ASN A 173 10.72 -43.43 25.93
N ASN A 174 10.34 -42.16 25.74
CA ASN A 174 10.74 -41.51 24.50
C ASN A 174 11.22 -40.09 24.79
N THR A 175 12.52 -39.88 24.62
CA THR A 175 13.18 -38.58 24.58
C THR A 175 12.68 -37.81 23.37
N ILE A 176 12.30 -36.57 23.60
CA ILE A 176 11.94 -35.58 22.57
C ILE A 176 13.25 -35.12 21.92
N ASN A 177 13.39 -35.38 20.61
CA ASN A 177 14.41 -34.72 19.79
C ASN A 177 14.09 -33.22 19.68
N MET A 178 15.12 -32.40 19.91
CA MET A 178 15.21 -31.02 19.44
C MET A 178 15.54 -30.99 17.95
#